data_AF-A0A6I5VMG8-F1
#
_entry.id   AF-A0A6I5VMG8-F1
#
_cell.length_a   1.000
_cell.length_b   1.000
_cell.length_c   1.000
_cell.angle_alpha   90.00
_cell.angle_beta   90.00
_cell.angle_gamma   90.00
#
_symmetry.space_group_name_H-M   'P 1'
#
loop_
_entity.id
_entity.type
_entity.pdbx_description
1 polymer ?
#
loop_
_entity_poly.entity_id
_entity_poly.type
_entity_poly.pdbx_seq_one_letter_code
_entity_poly.pdbx_strand_id
1 'polypeptide(L)'
;MATRRWSPTPLSPNATWNSGRTISAEDFVADWQACNGQNISFKCNNTDRMSQVSSVKQGTSPDQVVVTYKGSYSDWPRTFDFLLPKESVSDPTTFNDGWTSLTKINDWLAGPFRVADVSRDAGVLIETPNPDWWADKPKLSQLTFRVIAADDRFAALRSSQIDAYSLGEDTSKVDDLDALGNVEVREADVPRGKPERVATRRTLANYGAFGNQSIGWTDVGYLEPAG
;
A
#
# COMPACT_ATOMS: atom_id res chain seq x y z
N MET A 1 -30.38 -10.18 -9.42
CA MET A 1 -28.91 -10.04 -9.35
C MET A 1 -28.53 -8.65 -9.82
N ALA A 2 -27.83 -7.87 -8.99
CA ALA A 2 -27.34 -6.55 -9.39
C ALA A 2 -25.95 -6.70 -10.03
N THR A 3 -25.87 -6.70 -11.36
CA THR A 3 -24.59 -6.60 -12.05
C THR A 3 -24.14 -5.15 -12.00
N ARG A 4 -23.26 -4.80 -11.07
CA ARG A 4 -22.57 -3.51 -11.06
C ARG A 4 -21.22 -3.70 -11.74
N ARG A 5 -20.91 -2.91 -12.77
CA ARG A 5 -19.59 -2.94 -13.42
C ARG A 5 -18.57 -2.33 -12.45
N TRP A 6 -17.43 -2.98 -12.29
CA TRP A 6 -16.30 -2.41 -11.57
C TRP A 6 -15.69 -1.29 -12.40
N SER A 7 -15.37 -0.18 -11.70
CA SER A 7 -14.75 1.08 -12.12
C SER A 7 -15.26 1.74 -13.43
N PRO A 8 -15.67 3.02 -13.43
CA PRO A 8 -15.79 3.79 -14.67
C PRO A 8 -14.43 3.97 -15.39
N THR A 9 -13.32 3.62 -14.73
CA THR A 9 -11.96 3.69 -15.29
C THR A 9 -11.42 2.28 -15.53
N PRO A 10 -11.10 1.91 -16.78
CA PRO A 10 -10.39 0.67 -17.11
C PRO A 10 -9.07 0.55 -16.34
N LEU A 11 -8.54 -0.68 -16.26
CA LEU A 11 -7.15 -0.89 -15.83
C LEU A 11 -6.24 -0.01 -16.69
N SER A 12 -5.23 0.62 -16.09
CA SER A 12 -4.23 1.33 -16.88
C SER A 12 -3.57 0.31 -17.81
N PRO A 13 -3.54 0.56 -19.14
CA PRO A 13 -3.00 -0.40 -20.11
C PRO A 13 -1.49 -0.62 -19.92
N ASN A 14 -0.82 0.30 -19.24
CA ASN A 14 0.60 0.23 -18.92
C ASN A 14 0.87 -0.44 -17.57
N ALA A 15 -0.17 -0.77 -16.79
CA ALA A 15 0.02 -1.30 -15.45
C ALA A 15 0.63 -2.70 -15.49
N THR A 16 1.81 -2.82 -14.90
CA THR A 16 2.58 -4.07 -14.83
C THR A 16 2.95 -4.41 -13.40
N TRP A 17 3.04 -5.70 -13.11
CA TRP A 17 3.82 -6.21 -12.00
C TRP A 17 5.30 -5.98 -12.26
N ASN A 18 6.12 -6.01 -11.22
CA ASN A 18 7.57 -5.85 -11.32
C ASN A 18 8.26 -6.99 -12.09
N SER A 19 7.60 -8.14 -12.23
CA SER A 19 7.99 -9.21 -13.15
C SER A 19 7.93 -8.81 -14.64
N GLY A 20 7.35 -7.65 -14.96
CA GLY A 20 7.08 -7.18 -16.31
C GLY A 20 5.75 -7.67 -16.89
N ARG A 21 5.03 -8.55 -16.20
CA ARG A 21 3.71 -9.01 -16.65
C ARG A 21 2.67 -7.91 -16.49
N THR A 22 1.89 -7.64 -17.52
CA THR A 22 0.72 -6.77 -17.47
C THR A 22 -0.31 -7.27 -16.45
N ILE A 23 -0.82 -6.36 -15.63
CA ILE A 23 -1.93 -6.62 -14.71
C ILE A 23 -3.20 -6.85 -15.55
N SER A 24 -3.93 -7.94 -15.28
CA SER A 24 -5.08 -8.32 -16.11
C SER A 24 -6.23 -8.88 -15.29
N ALA A 25 -7.36 -9.17 -15.95
CA ALA A 25 -8.50 -9.83 -15.32
C ALA A 25 -8.16 -11.18 -14.67
N GLU A 26 -7.09 -11.86 -15.11
CA GLU A 26 -6.65 -13.13 -14.52
C GLU A 26 -6.19 -12.95 -13.06
N ASP A 27 -5.60 -11.81 -12.72
CA ASP A 27 -5.19 -11.48 -11.35
C ASP A 27 -6.40 -11.38 -10.44
N PHE A 28 -7.42 -10.63 -10.87
CA PHE A 28 -8.66 -10.46 -10.12
C PHE A 28 -9.40 -11.78 -9.92
N VAL A 29 -9.40 -12.64 -10.95
CA VAL A 29 -10.01 -13.97 -10.86
C VAL A 29 -9.25 -14.85 -9.86
N ALA A 30 -7.93 -14.91 -9.97
CA ALA A 30 -7.10 -15.74 -9.10
C ALA A 30 -7.16 -15.30 -7.63
N ASP A 31 -7.04 -13.99 -7.37
CA ASP A 31 -7.13 -13.41 -6.04
C ASP A 31 -8.50 -13.66 -5.40
N TRP A 32 -9.59 -13.42 -6.15
CA TRP A 32 -10.93 -13.77 -5.70
C TRP A 32 -11.09 -15.26 -5.39
N GLN A 33 -10.60 -16.15 -6.26
CA GLN A 33 -10.72 -17.59 -6.06
C GLN A 33 -9.93 -18.07 -4.83
N ALA A 34 -8.74 -17.51 -4.59
CA ALA A 34 -7.92 -17.82 -3.44
C ALA A 34 -8.59 -17.36 -2.14
N CYS A 35 -9.14 -16.14 -2.10
CA CYS A 35 -9.61 -15.52 -0.86
C CYS A 35 -11.14 -15.39 -0.71
N ASN A 36 -11.96 -16.04 -1.53
CA ASN A 36 -13.42 -16.06 -1.35
C ASN A 36 -13.93 -16.94 -0.20
N GLY A 37 -13.05 -17.67 0.48
CA GLY A 37 -13.36 -18.52 1.63
C GLY A 37 -13.88 -19.94 1.29
N GLN A 38 -13.94 -20.31 0.02
CA GLN A 38 -14.32 -21.68 -0.38
C GLN A 38 -13.18 -22.68 -0.20
N ASN A 39 -11.94 -22.26 -0.50
CA ASN A 39 -10.74 -23.07 -0.27
C ASN A 39 -10.00 -22.58 0.98
N ILE A 40 -10.29 -23.21 2.12
CA ILE A 40 -9.71 -22.84 3.43
C ILE A 40 -8.21 -23.13 3.56
N SER A 41 -7.59 -23.79 2.58
CA SER A 41 -6.13 -24.00 2.59
C SER A 41 -5.36 -22.71 2.30
N PHE A 42 -5.97 -21.76 1.60
CA PHE A 42 -5.46 -20.39 1.51
C PHE A 42 -5.72 -19.67 2.84
N LYS A 43 -4.67 -19.30 3.58
CA LYS A 43 -4.79 -18.65 4.90
C LYS A 43 -5.02 -17.13 4.77
N CYS A 44 -6.05 -16.73 4.03
CA CYS A 44 -6.40 -15.32 3.89
C CYS A 44 -6.81 -14.76 5.26
N ASN A 45 -6.32 -13.56 5.62
CA ASN A 45 -6.60 -12.98 6.95
C ASN A 45 -8.09 -12.67 7.17
N ASN A 46 -8.81 -12.45 6.07
CA ASN A 46 -10.21 -12.07 6.01
C ASN A 46 -10.75 -12.46 4.63
N THR A 47 -11.93 -13.06 4.58
CA THR A 47 -12.61 -13.47 3.33
C THR A 47 -13.93 -12.74 3.12
N ASP A 48 -14.32 -11.83 4.03
CA ASP A 48 -15.61 -11.14 4.06
C ASP A 48 -15.87 -10.38 2.75
N ARG A 49 -14.87 -9.63 2.24
CA ARG A 49 -15.00 -8.84 1.01
C ARG A 49 -15.20 -9.73 -0.22
N MET A 50 -14.34 -10.74 -0.37
CA MET A 50 -14.34 -11.65 -1.51
C MET A 50 -15.54 -12.60 -1.51
N SER A 51 -16.04 -12.98 -0.34
CA SER A 51 -17.23 -13.83 -0.21
C SER A 51 -18.53 -13.16 -0.68
N GLN A 52 -18.56 -11.82 -0.80
CA GLN A 52 -19.69 -11.09 -1.39
C GLN A 52 -19.74 -11.22 -2.93
N VAL A 53 -18.64 -11.61 -3.55
CA VAL A 53 -18.51 -11.70 -5.02
C VAL A 53 -19.11 -13.03 -5.49
N SER A 54 -19.95 -12.93 -6.52
CA SER A 54 -20.54 -14.06 -7.23
C SER A 54 -19.69 -14.50 -8.41
N SER A 55 -19.05 -13.56 -9.12
CA SER A 55 -18.15 -13.87 -10.22
C SER A 55 -17.22 -12.71 -10.54
N VAL A 56 -16.05 -13.04 -11.07
CA VAL A 56 -15.09 -12.12 -11.66
C VAL A 56 -14.78 -12.62 -13.07
N LYS A 57 -14.76 -11.72 -14.05
CA LYS A 57 -14.41 -12.07 -15.43
C LYS A 57 -13.86 -10.86 -16.18
N GLN A 58 -13.15 -11.12 -17.26
CA GLN A 58 -12.80 -10.08 -18.22
C GLN A 58 -14.07 -9.48 -18.87
N GLY A 59 -14.03 -8.18 -19.11
CA GLY A 59 -15.05 -7.44 -19.84
C GLY A 59 -14.90 -7.56 -21.36
N THR A 60 -15.33 -6.53 -22.08
CA THR A 60 -15.27 -6.48 -23.55
C THR A 60 -13.88 -6.21 -24.10
N SER A 61 -12.94 -5.78 -23.25
CA SER A 61 -11.56 -5.47 -23.59
C SER A 61 -10.60 -6.04 -22.51
N PRO A 62 -9.31 -6.25 -22.85
CA PRO A 62 -8.33 -6.83 -21.91
C PRO A 62 -8.10 -6.02 -20.62
N ASP A 63 -8.33 -4.72 -20.67
CA ASP A 63 -8.22 -3.76 -19.57
C ASP A 63 -9.50 -3.62 -18.74
N GLN A 64 -10.57 -4.36 -19.08
CA GLN A 64 -11.83 -4.31 -18.36
C GLN A 64 -12.03 -5.55 -17.49
N VAL A 65 -12.40 -5.33 -16.22
CA VAL A 65 -12.80 -6.38 -15.28
C VAL A 65 -14.25 -6.17 -14.86
N VAL A 66 -15.04 -7.24 -14.90
CA VAL A 66 -16.44 -7.24 -14.48
C VAL A 66 -16.59 -8.12 -13.23
N VAL A 67 -16.91 -7.47 -12.12
CA VAL A 67 -17.16 -8.11 -10.82
C VAL A 67 -18.66 -8.12 -10.56
N THR A 68 -19.25 -9.30 -10.40
CA THR A 68 -20.68 -9.44 -10.06
C THR A 68 -20.81 -9.82 -8.59
N TYR A 69 -21.63 -9.11 -7.83
CA TYR A 69 -21.87 -9.36 -6.41
C TYR A 69 -23.14 -10.19 -6.19
N LYS A 70 -23.17 -10.99 -5.12
CA LYS A 70 -24.31 -11.84 -4.74
C LYS A 70 -25.55 -11.01 -4.37
N GLY A 71 -25.34 -9.79 -3.85
CA GLY A 71 -26.40 -8.87 -3.46
C GLY A 71 -25.92 -7.42 -3.42
N SER A 72 -26.68 -6.57 -2.74
CA SER A 72 -26.24 -5.20 -2.45
C SER A 72 -25.06 -5.23 -1.49
N TYR A 73 -23.92 -4.69 -1.92
CA TYR A 73 -22.72 -4.56 -1.10
C TYR A 73 -22.22 -3.13 -1.22
N SER A 74 -22.29 -2.35 -0.13
CA SER A 74 -21.95 -0.91 -0.15
C SER A 74 -20.45 -0.65 -0.31
N ASP A 75 -19.63 -1.58 0.15
CA ASP A 75 -18.17 -1.43 0.18
C ASP A 75 -17.50 -2.03 -1.07
N TRP A 76 -18.27 -2.31 -2.12
CA TRP A 76 -17.81 -2.87 -3.39
C TRP A 76 -16.62 -2.13 -4.04
N PRO A 77 -16.43 -0.80 -3.91
CA PRO A 77 -15.26 -0.15 -4.52
C PRO A 77 -13.94 -0.63 -3.93
N ARG A 78 -13.97 -1.19 -2.70
CA ARG A 78 -12.81 -1.60 -1.92
C ARG A 78 -12.50 -3.09 -1.99
N THR A 79 -13.21 -3.85 -2.81
CA THR A 79 -13.06 -5.32 -2.86
C THR A 79 -11.65 -5.75 -3.28
N PHE A 80 -11.00 -4.98 -4.17
CA PHE A 80 -9.65 -5.25 -4.70
C PHE A 80 -8.65 -4.14 -4.37
N ASP A 81 -8.78 -3.50 -3.19
CA ASP A 81 -7.78 -2.50 -2.73
C ASP A 81 -6.36 -3.07 -2.67
N PHE A 82 -6.25 -4.37 -2.39
CA PHE A 82 -4.99 -5.12 -2.35
C PHE A 82 -5.05 -6.30 -3.32
N LEU A 83 -4.94 -5.99 -4.61
CA LEU A 83 -4.89 -7.01 -5.65
C LEU A 83 -3.59 -7.81 -5.53
N LEU A 84 -3.70 -9.14 -5.58
CA LEU A 84 -2.56 -10.06 -5.64
C LEU A 84 -2.31 -10.54 -7.07
N PRO A 85 -1.04 -10.70 -7.51
CA PRO A 85 -0.75 -11.32 -8.80
C PRO A 85 -1.13 -12.80 -8.76
N LYS A 86 -1.68 -13.33 -9.86
CA LYS A 86 -2.07 -14.74 -9.98
C LYS A 86 -0.94 -15.72 -9.60
N GLU A 87 0.32 -15.34 -9.83
CA GLU A 87 1.49 -16.16 -9.48
C GLU A 87 1.67 -16.32 -7.97
N SER A 88 1.30 -15.30 -7.18
CA SER A 88 1.40 -15.36 -5.71
C SER A 88 0.28 -16.17 -5.05
N VAL A 89 -0.80 -16.42 -5.78
CA VAL A 89 -1.99 -17.15 -5.34
C VAL A 89 -2.21 -18.43 -6.16
N SER A 90 -1.17 -18.94 -6.83
CA SER A 90 -1.27 -20.12 -7.71
C SER A 90 -1.76 -21.36 -6.98
N ASP A 91 -1.37 -21.49 -5.71
CA ASP A 91 -1.71 -22.60 -4.83
C ASP A 91 -1.55 -22.19 -3.36
N PRO A 92 -2.13 -22.95 -2.40
CA PRO A 92 -2.04 -22.63 -0.98
C PRO A 92 -0.62 -22.56 -0.41
N THR A 93 0.32 -23.36 -0.91
CA THR A 93 1.70 -23.36 -0.40
C THR A 93 2.42 -22.08 -0.84
N THR A 94 2.35 -21.75 -2.13
CA THR A 94 2.90 -20.49 -2.66
C THR A 94 2.30 -19.28 -1.96
N PHE A 95 0.98 -19.26 -1.76
CA PHE A 95 0.30 -18.18 -1.06
C PHE A 95 0.67 -18.07 0.43
N ASN A 96 0.73 -19.17 1.17
CA ASN A 96 0.95 -19.12 2.61
C ASN A 96 2.43 -18.83 2.97
N ASP A 97 3.36 -19.34 2.16
CA ASP A 97 4.78 -19.36 2.53
C ASP A 97 5.63 -18.42 1.66
N GLY A 98 5.13 -18.02 0.48
CA GLY A 98 5.86 -17.20 -0.50
C GLY A 98 6.17 -15.78 -0.03
N TRP A 99 5.36 -15.22 0.86
CA TRP A 99 5.47 -13.82 1.33
C TRP A 99 6.47 -13.61 2.48
N THR A 100 7.24 -14.64 2.85
CA THR A 100 8.14 -14.60 4.01
C THR A 100 9.43 -13.80 3.74
N SER A 101 9.83 -13.67 2.47
CA SER A 101 11.05 -12.97 2.04
C SER A 101 10.71 -11.78 1.15
N LEU A 102 10.75 -10.57 1.74
CA LEU A 102 10.36 -9.34 1.05
C LEU A 102 11.23 -9.01 -0.18
N THR A 103 12.52 -9.38 -0.16
CA THR A 103 13.43 -9.17 -1.30
C THR A 103 13.13 -10.11 -2.47
N LYS A 104 12.64 -11.34 -2.20
CA LYS A 104 12.35 -12.35 -3.23
C LYS A 104 10.98 -12.16 -3.89
N ILE A 105 10.06 -11.48 -3.23
CA ILE A 105 8.71 -11.22 -3.78
C ILE A 105 8.63 -9.93 -4.59
N ASN A 106 9.76 -9.27 -4.87
CA ASN A 106 9.75 -8.02 -5.63
C ASN A 106 8.95 -8.13 -6.92
N ASP A 107 9.04 -9.27 -7.63
CA ASP A 107 8.32 -9.58 -8.86
C ASP A 107 6.79 -9.60 -8.72
N TRP A 108 6.29 -9.81 -7.49
CA TRP A 108 4.87 -9.81 -7.14
C TRP A 108 4.35 -8.43 -6.72
N LEU A 109 5.24 -7.45 -6.55
CA LEU A 109 4.85 -6.07 -6.24
C LEU A 109 4.62 -5.30 -7.54
N ALA A 110 3.92 -4.17 -7.45
CA ALA A 110 3.63 -3.30 -8.60
C ALA A 110 3.80 -1.81 -8.27
N GLY A 111 4.55 -1.47 -7.22
CA GLY A 111 4.67 -0.09 -6.73
C GLY A 111 5.82 0.70 -7.37
N PRO A 112 5.92 2.02 -7.09
CA PRO A 112 7.01 2.89 -7.57
C PRO A 112 8.37 2.61 -6.92
N PHE A 113 8.43 1.79 -5.88
CA PHE A 113 9.66 1.35 -5.22
C PHE A 113 9.74 -0.19 -5.17
N ARG A 114 10.97 -0.71 -5.06
CA ARG A 114 11.29 -2.12 -4.85
C ARG A 114 12.05 -2.29 -3.56
N VAL A 115 11.85 -3.42 -2.89
CA VAL A 115 12.62 -3.79 -1.70
C VAL A 115 14.07 -4.08 -2.12
N ALA A 116 14.98 -3.21 -1.72
CA ALA A 116 16.40 -3.36 -2.02
C ALA A 116 17.11 -4.23 -0.96
N ASP A 117 16.79 -4.02 0.32
CA ASP A 117 17.40 -4.77 1.42
C ASP A 117 16.47 -4.87 2.65
N VAL A 118 16.67 -5.93 3.42
CA VAL A 118 15.94 -6.19 4.67
C VAL A 118 16.91 -6.74 5.72
N SER A 119 17.11 -5.99 6.79
CA SER A 119 17.78 -6.48 7.99
C SER A 119 16.78 -6.57 9.13
N ARG A 120 16.34 -7.80 9.43
CA ARG A 120 15.41 -8.06 10.54
C ARG A 120 16.06 -7.77 11.90
N ASP A 121 17.33 -8.12 12.06
CA ASP A 121 18.08 -7.90 13.30
C ASP A 121 18.31 -6.41 13.57
N ALA A 122 18.59 -5.62 12.52
CA ALA A 122 18.71 -4.17 12.66
C ALA A 122 17.34 -3.45 12.64
N GLY A 123 16.25 -4.16 12.31
CA GLY A 123 14.93 -3.57 12.14
C GLY A 123 14.87 -2.56 10.99
N VAL A 124 15.56 -2.82 9.89
CA VAL A 124 15.65 -1.92 8.73
C VAL A 124 15.11 -2.57 7.47
N LEU A 125 14.27 -1.84 6.73
CA LEU A 125 13.83 -2.15 5.38
C LEU A 125 14.22 -0.98 4.47
N ILE A 126 14.91 -1.26 3.38
CA ILE A 126 15.32 -0.26 2.39
C ILE A 126 14.59 -0.55 1.08
N GLU A 127 13.99 0.48 0.51
CA GLU A 127 13.42 0.43 -0.82
C GLU A 127 14.07 1.47 -1.74
N THR A 128 14.23 1.15 -3.02
CA THR A 128 14.78 2.04 -4.04
C THR A 128 13.81 2.16 -5.22
N PRO A 129 13.90 3.23 -6.04
CA PRO A 129 13.03 3.42 -7.18
C PRO A 129 12.93 2.18 -8.07
N ASN A 130 11.71 1.80 -8.42
CA ASN A 130 11.43 0.74 -9.36
C ASN A 130 11.71 1.24 -10.78
N PRO A 131 12.74 0.73 -11.49
CA PRO A 131 13.04 1.18 -12.84
C PRO A 131 11.94 0.84 -13.86
N ASP A 132 11.11 -0.16 -13.55
CA ASP A 132 10.01 -0.63 -14.41
C ASP A 132 8.64 -0.06 -13.99
N TRP A 133 8.63 0.93 -13.10
CA TRP A 133 7.39 1.62 -12.73
C TRP A 133 6.81 2.36 -13.94
N TRP A 134 5.54 2.08 -14.23
CA TRP A 134 4.88 2.45 -15.48
C TRP A 134 4.26 3.86 -15.48
N ALA A 135 4.34 4.58 -14.36
CA ALA A 135 3.84 5.96 -14.22
C ALA A 135 4.98 6.93 -13.86
N ASP A 136 4.64 8.07 -13.25
CA ASP A 136 5.63 9.09 -12.89
C ASP A 136 6.69 8.55 -11.95
N LYS A 137 7.96 8.87 -12.23
CA LYS A 137 9.09 8.41 -11.42
C LYS A 137 9.01 8.98 -10.01
N PRO A 138 9.34 8.21 -8.97
CA PRO A 138 9.42 8.73 -7.62
C PRO A 138 10.51 9.79 -7.49
N LYS A 139 10.25 10.82 -6.68
CA LYS A 139 11.20 11.89 -6.39
C LYS A 139 12.33 11.44 -5.44
N LEU A 140 12.04 10.48 -4.56
CA LEU A 140 13.04 9.95 -3.63
C LEU A 140 13.93 8.91 -4.30
N SER A 141 15.24 8.97 -4.02
CA SER A 141 16.18 7.92 -4.43
C SER A 141 16.18 6.70 -3.52
N GLN A 142 15.62 6.81 -2.31
CA GLN A 142 15.53 5.73 -1.33
C GLN A 142 14.42 6.01 -0.31
N LEU A 143 13.72 4.95 0.09
CA LEU A 143 12.88 4.91 1.28
C LEU A 143 13.55 3.99 2.31
N THR A 144 13.50 4.36 3.59
CA THR A 144 14.02 3.52 4.66
C THR A 144 13.04 3.48 5.81
N PHE A 145 12.52 2.29 6.08
CA PHE A 145 11.69 2.03 7.24
C PHE A 145 12.56 1.48 8.36
N ARG A 146 12.40 2.02 9.57
CA ARG A 146 13.16 1.63 10.75
C ARG A 146 12.23 1.28 11.89
N VAL A 147 12.51 0.18 12.57
CA VAL A 147 11.84 -0.20 13.80
C VAL A 147 12.47 0.62 14.93
N ILE A 148 11.66 1.49 15.53
CA ILE A 148 12.03 2.32 16.67
C ILE A 148 10.94 2.16 17.73
N ALA A 149 11.34 1.91 18.99
CA ALA A 149 10.44 1.81 20.12
C ALA A 149 9.62 3.10 20.26
N ALA A 150 8.35 2.99 20.67
CA ALA A 150 7.42 4.12 20.67
C ALA A 150 7.98 5.34 21.42
N ASP A 151 8.58 5.11 22.59
CA ASP A 151 9.13 6.15 23.47
C ASP A 151 10.34 6.87 22.87
N ASP A 152 11.05 6.25 21.92
CA ASP A 152 12.26 6.78 21.31
C ASP A 152 11.99 7.57 20.00
N ARG A 153 10.79 7.45 19.41
CA ARG A 153 10.46 8.04 18.10
C ARG A 153 10.55 9.56 18.10
N PHE A 154 10.13 10.20 19.20
CA PHE A 154 10.24 11.65 19.34
C PHE A 154 11.70 12.11 19.28
N ALA A 155 12.60 11.45 20.03
CA ALA A 155 14.01 11.76 20.05
C ALA A 155 14.68 11.47 18.69
N ALA A 156 14.26 10.39 18.02
CA ALA A 156 14.73 10.06 16.67
C ALA A 156 14.33 11.12 15.64
N LEU A 157 13.09 11.62 15.68
CA LEU A 157 12.63 12.69 14.79
C LEU A 157 13.37 14.02 15.09
N ARG A 158 13.49 14.37 16.37
CA ARG A 158 14.20 15.57 16.82
C ARG A 158 15.67 15.59 16.37
N SER A 159 16.35 14.45 16.42
CA SER A 159 17.74 14.29 16.00
C SER A 159 17.91 14.07 14.48
N SER A 160 16.82 14.10 13.71
CA SER A 160 16.80 13.82 12.26
C SER A 160 17.29 12.40 11.89
N GLN A 161 17.16 11.44 12.81
CA GLN A 161 17.38 10.01 12.52
C GLN A 161 16.25 9.41 11.68
N ILE A 162 15.04 9.96 11.80
CA ILE A 162 13.87 9.68 10.97
C ILE A 162 13.26 10.99 10.49
N ASP A 163 12.56 10.93 9.36
CA ASP A 163 11.91 12.10 8.76
C ASP A 163 10.42 12.19 9.09
N ALA A 164 9.81 11.08 9.52
CA ALA A 164 8.43 11.05 9.98
C ALA A 164 8.12 9.80 10.83
N TYR A 165 7.05 9.88 11.63
CA TYR A 165 6.41 8.71 12.25
C TYR A 165 4.93 8.95 12.55
N SER A 166 4.15 7.87 12.61
CA SER A 166 2.74 7.91 13.02
C SER A 166 2.63 8.09 14.53
N LEU A 167 1.86 9.09 14.95
CA LEU A 167 1.50 9.33 16.36
C LEU A 167 0.39 8.39 16.83
N GLY A 168 -0.29 7.70 15.90
CA GLY A 168 -1.47 6.91 16.22
C GLY A 168 -2.53 7.76 16.95
N GLU A 169 -2.99 7.27 18.10
CA GLU A 169 -3.94 8.00 18.96
C GLU A 169 -3.26 8.87 20.02
N ASP A 170 -1.92 8.82 20.13
CA ASP A 170 -1.19 9.55 21.15
C ASP A 170 -1.08 11.03 20.77
N THR A 171 -1.75 11.87 21.55
CA THR A 171 -1.73 13.33 21.42
C THR A 171 -0.80 13.99 22.42
N SER A 172 -0.21 13.24 23.37
CA SER A 172 0.60 13.79 24.46
C SER A 172 1.88 14.47 24.00
N LYS A 173 2.33 14.17 22.77
CA LYS A 173 3.54 14.72 22.16
C LYS A 173 3.30 15.83 21.15
N VAL A 174 2.05 16.19 20.84
CA VAL A 174 1.76 17.19 19.80
C VAL A 174 2.35 18.55 20.15
N ASP A 175 2.12 19.06 21.36
CA ASP A 175 2.65 20.36 21.81
C ASP A 175 4.19 20.36 21.82
N ASP A 176 4.81 19.26 22.28
CA ASP A 176 6.27 19.10 22.28
C ASP A 176 6.84 19.10 20.85
N LEU A 177 6.14 18.49 19.89
CA LEU A 177 6.53 18.41 18.48
C LEU A 177 6.35 19.74 17.76
N ASP A 178 5.26 20.46 18.02
CA ASP A 178 5.01 21.77 17.43
C ASP A 178 6.01 22.82 17.93
N ALA A 179 6.56 22.64 19.13
CA ALA A 179 7.66 23.45 19.65
C ALA A 179 9.01 23.17 18.95
N LEU A 180 9.17 22.03 18.27
CA LEU A 180 10.33 21.77 17.41
C LEU A 180 10.16 22.54 16.10
N GLY A 181 10.77 23.72 15.98
CA GLY A 181 10.59 24.61 14.82
C GLY A 181 10.93 24.00 13.43
N ASN A 182 11.55 22.82 13.38
CA ASN A 182 11.87 22.07 12.16
C ASN A 182 10.93 20.89 11.87
N VAL A 183 9.91 20.66 12.71
CA VAL A 183 8.93 19.58 12.62
C VAL A 183 7.51 20.17 12.58
N GLU A 184 6.56 19.39 12.10
CA GLU A 184 5.13 19.67 12.18
C GLU A 184 4.33 18.38 12.34
N VAL A 185 3.16 18.49 12.96
CA VAL A 185 2.15 17.42 12.99
C VAL A 185 1.14 17.66 11.88
N ARG A 186 0.97 16.66 11.01
CA ARG A 186 -0.06 16.63 9.97
C ARG A 186 -1.19 15.72 10.43
N GLU A 187 -2.43 16.19 10.28
CA GLU A 187 -3.64 15.44 10.59
C GLU A 187 -4.44 15.22 9.30
N ALA A 188 -4.87 13.97 9.09
CA ALA A 188 -5.72 13.59 7.97
C ALA A 188 -7.00 12.93 8.47
N ASP A 189 -8.13 13.39 7.94
CA ASP A 189 -9.44 12.82 8.24
C ASP A 189 -9.62 11.47 7.55
N VAL A 190 -9.94 10.44 8.33
CA VAL A 190 -10.24 9.11 7.81
C VAL A 190 -11.76 8.91 7.78
N PRO A 191 -12.37 8.66 6.61
CA PRO A 191 -13.80 8.39 6.54
C PRO A 191 -14.19 7.19 7.40
N ARG A 192 -15.09 7.42 8.38
CA ARG A 192 -15.55 6.43 9.38
C ARG A 192 -14.43 5.91 10.30
N GLY A 193 -13.34 6.67 10.47
CA GLY A 193 -12.22 6.35 11.37
C GLY A 193 -11.86 7.53 12.28
N LYS A 194 -10.88 7.30 13.16
CA LYS A 194 -10.24 8.39 13.89
C LYS A 194 -9.25 9.11 12.96
N PRO A 195 -8.97 10.41 13.18
CA PRO A 195 -7.94 11.11 12.42
C PRO A 195 -6.59 10.41 12.55
N GLU A 196 -5.88 10.30 11.43
CA GLU A 196 -4.51 9.83 11.42
C GLU A 196 -3.59 11.03 11.61
N ARG A 197 -2.68 10.92 12.59
CA ARG A 197 -1.68 11.95 12.88
C ARG A 197 -0.29 11.45 12.57
N VAL A 198 0.47 12.28 11.87
CA VAL A 198 1.84 11.99 11.47
C VAL A 198 2.71 13.17 11.87
N ALA A 199 3.74 12.90 12.67
CA ALA A 199 4.81 13.86 12.93
C ALA A 199 5.83 13.79 11.80
N THR A 200 6.25 14.91 11.25
CA THR A 200 7.17 14.95 10.11
C THR A 200 8.08 16.16 10.13
N ARG A 201 9.28 16.04 9.58
CA ARG A 201 10.14 17.19 9.32
C ARG A 201 9.44 18.11 8.32
N ARG A 202 9.49 19.43 8.55
CA ARG A 202 8.88 20.43 7.65
C ARG A 202 9.41 20.37 6.22
N THR A 203 10.64 19.88 6.04
CA THR A 203 11.25 19.70 4.73
C THR A 203 10.72 18.50 3.96
N LEU A 204 10.05 17.53 4.61
CA LEU A 204 9.48 16.36 3.93
C LEU A 204 8.11 16.70 3.35
N ALA A 205 8.01 16.81 2.04
CA ALA A 205 6.77 17.14 1.33
C ALA A 205 5.88 15.90 1.10
N ASN A 206 4.57 16.12 1.09
CA ASN A 206 3.50 15.18 0.71
C ASN A 206 3.33 13.90 1.56
N TYR A 207 4.28 13.54 2.42
CA TYR A 207 4.11 12.44 3.37
C TYR A 207 3.14 12.80 4.51
N GLY A 208 2.18 11.94 4.83
CA GLY A 208 1.22 12.18 5.91
C GLY A 208 0.12 13.21 5.60
N ALA A 209 0.18 13.90 4.45
CA ALA A 209 -0.85 14.84 4.00
C ALA A 209 -2.22 14.17 3.76
N PHE A 210 -2.21 12.85 3.53
CA PHE A 210 -3.39 12.02 3.33
C PHE A 210 -3.44 10.86 4.35
N GLY A 211 -2.76 11.01 5.49
CA GLY A 211 -2.57 9.95 6.48
C GLY A 211 -1.39 9.02 6.14
N ASN A 212 -1.33 7.88 6.82
CA ASN A 212 -0.29 6.87 6.67
C ASN A 212 -0.34 6.16 5.31
N GLN A 213 -1.50 6.19 4.66
CA GLN A 213 -1.74 5.63 3.33
C GLN A 213 -1.47 6.69 2.26
N SER A 214 -0.25 7.24 2.22
CA SER A 214 0.13 8.17 1.15
C SER A 214 0.01 7.48 -0.21
N ILE A 215 -1.10 7.71 -0.92
CA ILE A 215 -1.45 7.00 -2.16
C ILE A 215 -0.54 7.37 -3.35
N GLY A 216 0.14 8.51 -3.27
CA GLY A 216 1.09 9.00 -4.27
C GLY A 216 2.53 8.97 -3.77
N TRP A 217 3.08 7.79 -3.52
CA TRP A 217 4.49 7.64 -3.07
C TRP A 217 5.51 8.26 -4.05
N THR A 218 5.12 8.47 -5.29
CA THR A 218 5.93 9.18 -6.30
C THR A 218 6.09 10.67 -6.00
N ASP A 219 5.12 11.26 -5.30
CA ASP A 219 5.10 12.69 -4.98
C ASP A 219 5.79 13.06 -3.68
N VAL A 220 6.05 12.08 -2.82
CA VAL A 220 6.83 12.28 -1.59
C VAL A 220 8.23 12.71 -1.97
N GLY A 221 8.73 13.76 -1.32
CA GLY A 221 10.03 14.36 -1.65
C GLY A 221 10.48 15.34 -0.58
N TYR A 222 11.54 16.09 -0.85
CA TYR A 222 12.00 17.15 0.04
C TYR A 222 11.79 18.52 -0.62
N LEU A 223 11.41 19.51 0.18
CA LEU A 223 11.41 20.91 -0.23
C LEU A 223 12.85 21.36 -0.51
N GLU A 224 13.02 22.20 -1.51
CA GLU A 224 14.31 22.85 -1.77
C GLU A 224 14.70 23.70 -0.56
N PRO A 225 16.00 23.73 -0.17
CA PRO A 225 16.45 24.63 0.86
C PRO A 225 16.07 26.07 0.49
N ALA A 226 15.51 26.82 1.44
CA ALA A 226 15.34 28.26 1.25
C ALA A 226 16.73 28.87 1.02
N GLY A 227 16.93 29.48 -0.15
CA GLY A 227 18.17 30.16 -0.53
C GLY A 227 18.45 31.42 0.28
#